data_AF-A0A6I6AE17-F1
#
_entry.id   AF-A0A6I6AE17-F1
#
_cell.length_a   1.000
_cell.length_b   1.000
_cell.length_c   1.000
_cell.angle_alpha   90.00
_cell.angle_beta   90.00
_cell.angle_gamma   90.00
#
_symmetry.space_group_name_H-M   'P 1'
#
loop_
_entity.id
_entity.type
_entity.pdbx_description
1 polymer ?
#
loop_
_entity_poly.entity_id
_entity_poly.type
_entity_poly.pdbx_seq_one_letter_code
_entity_poly.pdbx_strand_id
1 'polypeptide(L)'
;MAQHRRTGPDVRADHRRRGLDEESGILELTTDNVAALSIARDIAPKVELDGTLLPLESAASGLLPQVYFVKSNSGWDVLKYDDSKAFIENSNLRKRRNLQGPIDDAFTLPFVCVKGTGTPWTPEQQAWSQSVLSLFEKEFDKWLRGKVPVITDKEVTDKTIADKNLILFGDPGSNALIAKMVEDLPIQWSKDQITVNGKTYDTRDHGVALIYPNPLNPTRYVVINSGHTMHEKDFRASNSWLFPKLGDIAVIKFKQHKDGNFENETVWAELFDSNWELP
;
A
#
# COMPACT_ATOMS: atom_id res chain seq x y z
N MET A 1 -16.41 -34.58 -1.73
CA MET A 1 -14.99 -34.62 -1.31
C MET A 1 -14.17 -33.82 -2.30
N ALA A 2 -13.79 -32.60 -1.93
CA ALA A 2 -12.68 -31.87 -2.54
C ALA A 2 -12.32 -30.74 -1.57
N GLN A 3 -11.22 -30.91 -0.86
CA GLN A 3 -10.61 -29.92 0.01
C GLN A 3 -10.02 -28.81 -0.88
N HIS A 4 -10.40 -27.56 -0.65
CA HIS A 4 -9.61 -26.42 -1.14
C HIS A 4 -8.68 -25.97 -0.02
N ARG A 5 -7.38 -26.16 -0.27
CA ARG A 5 -6.28 -25.66 0.55
C ARG A 5 -6.30 -24.13 0.50
N ARG A 6 -6.27 -23.49 1.68
CA ARG A 6 -5.93 -22.08 1.83
C ARG A 6 -4.43 -21.93 1.64
N THR A 7 -3.99 -21.06 0.74
CA THR A 7 -2.59 -20.61 0.63
C THR A 7 -2.60 -19.11 0.45
N GLY A 8 -2.21 -18.40 1.50
CA GLY A 8 -2.10 -16.94 1.59
C GLY A 8 -2.10 -16.54 3.07
N PRO A 9 -1.10 -15.79 3.58
CA PRO A 9 -1.06 -15.38 4.98
C PRO A 9 -2.15 -14.32 5.22
N ASP A 10 -3.26 -14.76 5.80
CA ASP A 10 -4.30 -13.89 6.33
C ASP A 10 -3.73 -13.24 7.60
N VAL A 11 -3.22 -12.00 7.49
CA VAL A 11 -2.80 -11.20 8.66
C VAL A 11 -4.06 -10.69 9.36
N ARG A 12 -4.80 -11.61 9.96
CA ARG A 12 -5.77 -11.32 11.00
C ARG A 12 -5.10 -11.64 12.32
N ALA A 13 -4.87 -10.61 13.12
CA ALA A 13 -4.53 -10.83 14.52
C ALA A 13 -5.77 -11.42 15.22
N ASP A 14 -5.88 -12.74 15.26
CA ASP A 14 -6.84 -13.45 16.09
C ASP A 14 -6.37 -13.32 17.54
N HIS A 15 -6.86 -12.31 18.25
CA HIS A 15 -6.59 -12.12 19.67
C HIS A 15 -7.39 -13.15 20.49
N ARG A 16 -6.85 -14.37 20.65
CA ARG A 16 -7.31 -15.27 21.70
C ARG A 16 -6.83 -14.70 23.05
N ARG A 17 -7.71 -13.93 23.69
CA ARG A 17 -7.46 -13.19 24.94
C ARG A 17 -6.87 -14.08 26.04
N ARG A 18 -5.73 -13.66 26.56
CA ARG A 18 -5.58 -13.49 28.01
C ARG A 18 -5.48 -11.97 28.29
N GLY A 19 -5.95 -11.55 29.46
CA GLY A 19 -6.16 -10.14 29.79
C GLY A 19 -5.00 -9.57 30.59
N LEU A 20 -5.22 -8.40 31.20
CA LEU A 20 -4.41 -7.98 32.33
C LEU A 20 -4.71 -8.92 33.49
N ASP A 21 -3.69 -9.57 34.03
CA ASP A 21 -3.79 -10.27 35.31
C ASP A 21 -3.78 -9.23 36.43
N GLU A 22 -4.89 -9.11 37.16
CA GLU A 22 -5.04 -8.12 38.23
C GLU A 22 -4.16 -8.40 39.45
N GLU A 23 -3.73 -9.66 39.67
CA GLU A 23 -2.85 -10.00 40.80
C GLU A 23 -1.39 -9.67 40.50
N SER A 24 -0.90 -10.05 39.32
CA SER A 24 0.50 -9.82 38.93
C SER A 24 0.74 -8.48 38.22
N GLY A 25 -0.31 -7.84 37.71
CA GLY A 25 -0.23 -6.65 36.86
C GLY A 25 0.38 -6.91 35.48
N ILE A 26 0.47 -8.17 35.04
CA ILE A 26 1.08 -8.55 33.76
C ILE A 26 0.01 -8.63 32.69
N LEU A 27 0.27 -8.02 31.53
CA LEU A 27 -0.55 -8.21 30.34
C LEU A 27 -0.15 -9.53 29.65
N GLU A 28 -1.04 -10.51 29.56
CA GLU A 28 -0.76 -11.78 28.88
C GLU A 28 -1.32 -11.79 27.45
N LEU A 29 -0.51 -12.03 26.42
CA LEU A 29 -0.96 -12.13 25.04
C LEU A 29 -0.39 -13.37 24.35
N THR A 30 -1.23 -14.00 23.52
CA THR A 30 -0.81 -15.03 22.57
C THR A 30 -1.00 -14.51 21.16
N THR A 31 -0.06 -14.84 20.27
CA THR A 31 -0.02 -14.36 18.90
C THR A 31 0.04 -15.52 17.92
N ASP A 32 -0.62 -15.34 16.77
CA ASP A 32 -0.51 -16.23 15.62
C ASP A 32 -0.33 -15.39 14.36
N ASN A 33 0.63 -15.76 13.50
CA ASN A 33 1.00 -15.04 12.28
C ASN A 33 1.30 -13.53 12.47
N VAL A 34 1.91 -13.15 13.59
CA VAL A 34 2.35 -11.77 13.87
C VAL A 34 3.88 -11.69 13.86
N ALA A 35 4.43 -10.80 13.03
CA ALA A 35 5.87 -10.53 12.98
C ALA A 35 6.29 -9.35 13.85
N ALA A 36 5.38 -8.40 14.09
CA ALA A 36 5.59 -7.25 14.96
C ALA A 36 4.26 -6.75 15.52
N LEU A 37 4.28 -6.18 16.72
CA LEU A 37 3.13 -5.51 17.32
C LEU A 37 3.57 -4.32 18.17
N SER A 38 2.63 -3.43 18.45
CA SER A 38 2.84 -2.33 19.39
C SER A 38 1.78 -2.34 20.47
N ILE A 39 2.18 -2.09 21.72
CA ILE A 39 1.28 -2.01 22.87
C ILE A 39 1.43 -0.63 23.51
N ALA A 40 0.32 -0.05 23.94
CA ALA A 40 0.35 1.20 24.70
C ALA A 40 1.06 1.00 26.03
N ARG A 41 1.99 1.90 26.34
CA ARG A 41 2.90 1.78 27.48
C ARG A 41 2.18 1.75 28.82
N ASP A 42 1.09 2.49 28.92
CA ASP A 42 0.31 2.71 30.14
C ASP A 42 -0.66 1.57 30.48
N ILE A 43 -0.68 0.49 29.68
CA ILE A 43 -1.57 -0.65 29.91
C ILE A 43 -1.10 -1.52 31.08
N ALA A 44 0.21 -1.74 31.23
CA ALA A 44 0.78 -2.59 32.26
C ALA A 44 2.29 -2.33 32.46
N PRO A 45 2.85 -2.63 33.64
CA PRO A 45 4.31 -2.62 33.85
C PRO A 45 5.08 -3.57 32.93
N LYS A 46 4.51 -4.75 32.66
CA LYS A 46 5.11 -5.84 31.85
C LYS A 46 4.08 -6.50 30.95
N VAL A 47 4.57 -7.18 29.92
CA VAL A 47 3.77 -8.02 29.03
C VAL A 47 4.43 -9.39 28.89
N GLU A 48 3.63 -10.45 28.90
CA GLU A 48 4.05 -11.79 28.47
C GLU A 48 3.53 -12.05 27.05
N LEU A 49 4.44 -12.22 26.09
CA LEU A 49 4.14 -12.51 24.68
C LEU A 49 4.58 -13.93 24.34
N ASP A 50 3.63 -14.82 24.05
CA ASP A 50 3.90 -16.24 23.73
C ASP A 50 4.83 -16.92 24.75
N GLY A 51 4.66 -16.62 26.04
CA GLY A 51 5.50 -17.14 27.13
C GLY A 51 6.81 -16.37 27.38
N THR A 52 7.07 -15.29 26.63
CA THR A 52 8.23 -14.41 26.83
C THR A 52 7.84 -13.20 27.66
N LEU A 53 8.33 -13.09 28.90
CA LEU A 53 8.08 -11.95 29.77
C LEU A 53 9.01 -10.77 29.43
N LEU A 54 8.41 -9.63 29.09
CA LEU A 54 9.10 -8.43 28.59
C LEU A 54 8.67 -7.16 29.35
N PRO A 55 9.55 -6.14 29.45
CA PRO A 55 9.16 -4.84 29.98
C PRO A 55 8.17 -4.15 29.03
N LEU A 56 7.19 -3.44 29.60
CA LEU A 56 6.27 -2.59 28.84
C LEU A 56 6.42 -1.13 29.31
N GLU A 57 5.95 -0.79 30.51
CA GLU A 57 5.97 0.58 31.02
C GLU A 57 7.37 1.24 31.00
N SER A 58 8.43 0.48 31.30
CA SER A 58 9.82 0.97 31.35
C SER A 58 10.64 0.75 30.07
N ALA A 59 10.07 0.08 29.05
CA ALA A 59 10.80 -0.29 27.85
C ALA A 59 11.23 0.90 26.99
N ALA A 60 12.25 0.74 26.16
CA ALA A 60 12.71 1.76 25.19
C ALA A 60 12.90 3.16 25.81
N SER A 61 13.51 3.21 26.99
CA SER A 61 13.80 4.44 27.76
C SER A 61 12.58 5.24 28.23
N GLY A 62 11.35 4.72 28.13
CA GLY A 62 10.15 5.45 28.55
C GLY A 62 9.73 6.61 27.64
N LEU A 63 10.38 6.78 26.49
CA LEU A 63 10.28 8.01 25.68
C LEU A 63 9.19 7.98 24.59
N LEU A 64 8.54 6.84 24.38
CA LEU A 64 7.51 6.66 23.35
C LEU A 64 6.20 6.19 23.97
N PRO A 65 5.02 6.66 23.50
CA PRO A 65 3.72 6.25 24.04
C PRO A 65 3.42 4.77 23.79
N GLN A 66 3.94 4.23 22.68
CA GLN A 66 3.85 2.81 22.35
C GLN A 66 5.20 2.13 22.57
N VAL A 67 5.16 0.85 22.89
CA VAL A 67 6.32 -0.06 22.90
C VAL A 67 6.15 -1.06 21.77
N TYR A 68 7.22 -1.25 21.02
CA TYR A 68 7.23 -2.08 19.82
C TYR A 68 7.97 -3.38 20.09
N PHE A 69 7.38 -4.48 19.63
CA PHE A 69 7.91 -5.82 19.79
C PHE A 69 8.02 -6.46 18.41
N VAL A 70 9.10 -7.21 18.19
CA VAL A 70 9.33 -7.96 16.95
C VAL A 70 9.55 -9.43 17.29
N LYS A 71 9.06 -10.31 16.43
CA LYS A 71 9.23 -11.75 16.58
C LYS A 71 10.55 -12.17 15.94
N SER A 72 11.39 -12.86 16.70
CA SER A 72 12.64 -13.47 16.25
C SER A 72 12.57 -14.99 16.37
N ASN A 73 13.63 -15.68 15.97
CA ASN A 73 13.71 -17.15 16.07
C ASN A 73 13.72 -17.64 17.54
N SER A 74 14.06 -16.77 18.49
CA SER A 74 14.15 -17.08 19.92
C SER A 74 12.93 -16.62 20.74
N GLY A 75 11.91 -16.05 20.11
CA GLY A 75 10.74 -15.52 20.79
C GLY A 75 10.48 -14.05 20.43
N TRP A 76 10.02 -13.26 21.41
CA TRP A 76 9.72 -11.85 21.22
C TRP A 76 10.83 -10.96 21.77
N ASP A 77 11.23 -9.96 20.98
CA ASP A 77 12.20 -8.94 21.36
C ASP A 77 11.52 -7.58 21.45
N VAL A 78 11.88 -6.80 22.47
CA VAL A 78 11.48 -5.40 22.58
C VAL A 78 12.44 -4.52 21.81
N LEU A 79 11.92 -3.65 20.95
CA LEU A 79 12.75 -2.69 20.22
C LEU A 79 13.28 -1.62 21.15
N LYS A 80 14.55 -1.22 20.94
CA LYS A 80 15.14 -0.06 21.62
C LYS A 80 14.56 1.23 21.03
N TYR A 81 14.88 2.37 21.64
CA TYR A 81 14.33 3.67 21.24
C TYR A 81 14.60 4.01 19.76
N ASP A 82 15.85 3.89 19.30
CA ASP A 82 16.22 4.22 17.92
C ASP A 82 15.59 3.24 16.91
N ASP A 83 15.59 1.95 17.23
CA ASP A 83 14.92 0.92 16.39
C ASP A 83 13.40 1.13 16.34
N SER A 84 12.79 1.58 17.44
CA SER A 84 11.37 1.94 17.50
C SER A 84 11.08 3.14 16.60
N LYS A 85 11.97 4.14 16.55
CA LYS A 85 11.82 5.27 15.62
C LYS A 85 11.89 4.82 14.17
N ALA A 86 12.90 4.04 13.81
CA ALA A 86 13.02 3.49 12.44
C ALA A 86 11.79 2.63 12.08
N PHE A 87 11.25 1.87 13.04
CA PHE A 87 10.01 1.13 12.85
C PHE A 87 8.84 2.09 12.59
N ILE A 88 8.64 3.14 13.39
CA ILE A 88 7.57 4.14 13.21
C ILE A 88 7.69 4.83 11.84
N GLU A 89 8.89 5.27 11.49
CA GLU A 89 9.21 6.00 10.25
C GLU A 89 9.19 5.11 9.01
N ASN A 90 9.13 3.78 9.18
CA ASN A 90 9.18 2.79 8.11
C ASN A 90 10.44 2.86 7.22
N SER A 91 11.58 3.20 7.81
CA SER A 91 12.84 3.34 7.05
C SER A 91 13.28 2.05 6.35
N ASN A 92 12.82 0.89 6.84
CA ASN A 92 13.13 -0.44 6.30
C ASN A 92 12.06 -1.00 5.35
N LEU A 93 11.08 -0.18 4.92
CA LEU A 93 10.01 -0.55 3.97
C LEU A 93 9.38 -1.91 4.30
N ARG A 94 8.65 -1.99 5.41
CA ARG A 94 7.94 -3.21 5.80
C ARG A 94 6.44 -3.05 5.62
N LYS A 95 5.81 -4.08 5.06
CA LYS A 95 4.36 -4.20 5.10
C LYS A 95 3.89 -4.19 6.55
N ARG A 96 2.88 -3.37 6.82
CA ARG A 96 2.35 -3.12 8.16
C ARG A 96 0.89 -2.73 8.05
N ARG A 97 0.17 -2.68 9.17
CA ARG A 97 -1.20 -2.18 9.20
C ARG A 97 -1.31 -0.79 8.56
N ASN A 98 -2.26 -0.63 7.66
CA ASN A 98 -2.52 0.56 6.84
C ASN A 98 -1.41 0.87 5.81
N LEU A 99 -0.50 -0.08 5.57
CA LEU A 99 0.58 -0.01 4.57
C LEU A 99 0.99 -1.44 4.14
N GLN A 100 0.03 -2.27 3.70
CA GLN A 100 0.21 -3.67 3.31
C GLN A 100 -0.20 -4.05 1.87
N GLY A 101 -0.88 -3.16 1.14
CA GLY A 101 -1.52 -3.45 -0.14
C GLY A 101 -2.85 -4.22 0.01
N PRO A 102 -3.53 -4.59 -1.08
CA PRO A 102 -3.24 -4.32 -2.49
C PRO A 102 -3.53 -2.85 -2.88
N ILE A 103 -3.52 -2.52 -4.18
CA ILE A 103 -3.72 -1.14 -4.69
C ILE A 103 -4.88 -0.40 -3.99
N ASP A 104 -6.01 -1.09 -3.78
CA ASP A 104 -7.19 -0.47 -3.19
C ASP A 104 -7.02 -0.06 -1.71
N ASP A 105 -6.03 -0.60 -0.99
CA ASP A 105 -5.74 -0.24 0.40
C ASP A 105 -5.39 1.26 0.53
N ALA A 106 -4.81 1.86 -0.52
CA ALA A 106 -4.49 3.28 -0.57
C ALA A 106 -5.71 4.19 -0.42
N PHE A 107 -6.92 3.73 -0.75
CA PHE A 107 -8.15 4.51 -0.68
C PHE A 107 -8.90 4.36 0.65
N THR A 108 -8.37 3.56 1.58
CA THR A 108 -8.93 3.40 2.94
C THR A 108 -8.47 4.50 3.91
N LEU A 109 -7.51 5.33 3.48
CA LEU A 109 -6.93 6.46 4.21
C LEU A 109 -7.05 7.73 3.39
N PRO A 110 -6.77 8.93 3.95
CA PRO A 110 -6.73 10.16 3.17
C PRO A 110 -5.79 10.04 1.96
N PHE A 111 -6.31 10.36 0.77
CA PHE A 111 -5.56 10.31 -0.49
C PHE A 111 -5.81 11.56 -1.34
N VAL A 112 -4.98 11.77 -2.35
CA VAL A 112 -5.18 12.77 -3.40
C VAL A 112 -4.70 12.23 -4.75
N CYS A 113 -5.52 12.42 -5.78
CA CYS A 113 -5.14 12.14 -7.15
C CYS A 113 -4.34 13.32 -7.73
N VAL A 114 -3.22 13.01 -8.37
CA VAL A 114 -2.28 14.00 -8.89
C VAL A 114 -2.11 13.79 -10.38
N LYS A 115 -2.56 14.75 -11.17
CA LYS A 115 -2.33 14.79 -12.62
C LYS A 115 -1.05 15.55 -12.94
N GLY A 116 -0.30 15.04 -13.90
CA GLY A 116 0.91 15.69 -14.40
C GLY A 116 0.63 16.97 -15.20
N THR A 117 1.55 17.94 -15.14
CA THR A 117 1.50 19.18 -15.96
C THR A 117 2.63 19.30 -16.98
N GLY A 118 3.52 18.29 -17.05
CA GLY A 118 4.62 18.19 -17.98
C GLY A 118 4.21 17.67 -19.36
N THR A 119 5.22 17.37 -20.18
CA THR A 119 5.04 16.79 -21.52
C THR A 119 5.17 15.27 -21.43
N PRO A 120 4.12 14.50 -21.74
CA PRO A 120 4.18 13.04 -21.67
C PRO A 120 5.28 12.50 -22.58
N TRP A 121 5.91 11.42 -22.15
CA TRP A 121 6.86 10.69 -22.98
C TRP A 121 6.16 10.05 -24.17
N THR A 122 4.95 9.51 -23.97
CA THR A 122 4.13 8.98 -25.07
C THR A 122 2.68 9.48 -24.99
N PRO A 123 2.09 9.93 -26.11
CA PRO A 123 0.68 10.31 -26.16
C PRO A 123 -0.26 9.17 -25.73
N GLU A 124 0.08 7.92 -26.04
CA GLU A 124 -0.71 6.73 -25.74
C GLU A 124 -0.84 6.49 -24.22
N GLN A 125 0.26 6.54 -23.46
CA GLN A 125 0.21 6.41 -22.00
C GLN A 125 -0.52 7.57 -21.34
N GLN A 126 -0.37 8.78 -21.88
CA GLN A 126 -1.09 9.94 -21.38
C GLN A 126 -2.60 9.78 -21.58
N ALA A 127 -3.03 9.34 -22.77
CA ALA A 127 -4.44 9.13 -23.06
C ALA A 127 -5.02 8.00 -22.20
N TRP A 128 -4.28 6.90 -22.04
CA TRP A 128 -4.66 5.79 -21.19
C TRP A 128 -4.78 6.19 -19.71
N SER A 129 -3.76 6.82 -19.13
CA SER A 129 -3.76 7.22 -17.72
C SER A 129 -4.87 8.24 -17.40
N GLN A 130 -5.14 9.17 -18.31
CA GLN A 130 -6.28 10.10 -18.19
C GLN A 130 -7.62 9.35 -18.24
N SER A 131 -7.74 8.31 -19.06
CA SER A 131 -8.95 7.49 -19.10
C SER A 131 -9.16 6.73 -17.79
N VAL A 132 -8.09 6.24 -17.16
CA VAL A 132 -8.15 5.58 -15.84
C VAL A 132 -8.59 6.55 -14.75
N LEU A 133 -8.00 7.75 -14.70
CA LEU A 133 -8.43 8.81 -13.77
C LEU A 133 -9.90 9.19 -13.99
N SER A 134 -10.29 9.42 -15.25
CA SER A 134 -11.67 9.80 -15.60
C SER A 134 -12.69 8.73 -15.20
N LEU A 135 -12.34 7.45 -15.40
CA LEU A 135 -13.17 6.33 -14.97
C LEU A 135 -13.29 6.30 -13.44
N PHE A 136 -12.17 6.47 -12.73
CA PHE A 136 -12.16 6.50 -11.27
C PHE A 136 -13.03 7.65 -10.72
N GLU A 137 -12.87 8.87 -11.22
CA GLU A 137 -13.70 10.03 -10.83
C GLU A 137 -15.20 9.74 -11.04
N LYS A 138 -15.56 9.21 -12.21
CA LYS A 138 -16.94 8.88 -12.58
C LYS A 138 -17.54 7.80 -11.66
N GLU A 139 -16.82 6.72 -11.42
CA GLU A 139 -17.33 5.59 -10.64
C GLU A 139 -17.37 5.91 -9.14
N PHE A 140 -16.38 6.63 -8.63
CA PHE A 140 -16.37 7.08 -7.24
C PHE A 140 -17.55 8.02 -6.96
N ASP A 141 -17.85 8.96 -7.86
CA ASP A 141 -19.02 9.83 -7.75
C ASP A 141 -20.33 9.04 -7.80
N LYS A 142 -20.48 8.18 -8.81
CA LYS A 142 -21.71 7.43 -9.04
C LYS A 142 -22.01 6.43 -7.92
N TRP A 143 -21.02 5.66 -7.49
CA TRP A 143 -21.23 4.50 -6.63
C TRP A 143 -20.87 4.76 -5.17
N LEU A 144 -19.92 5.65 -4.90
CA LEU A 144 -19.45 5.97 -3.55
C LEU A 144 -19.91 7.37 -3.08
N ARG A 145 -20.63 8.12 -3.93
CA ARG A 145 -21.26 9.42 -3.62
C ARG A 145 -20.27 10.47 -3.11
N GLY A 146 -19.06 10.46 -3.67
CA GLY A 146 -18.03 11.43 -3.33
C GLY A 146 -17.32 11.97 -4.56
N LYS A 147 -16.64 13.11 -4.42
CA LYS A 147 -15.71 13.59 -5.44
C LYS A 147 -14.30 13.15 -5.06
N VAL A 148 -13.59 12.57 -6.03
CA VAL A 148 -12.17 12.28 -5.89
C VAL A 148 -11.43 13.62 -5.77
N PRO A 149 -10.57 13.82 -4.75
CA PRO A 149 -9.74 15.02 -4.66
C PRO A 149 -8.64 14.95 -5.74
N VAL A 150 -8.69 15.85 -6.72
CA VAL A 150 -7.72 15.93 -7.81
C VAL A 150 -6.98 17.27 -7.78
N ILE A 151 -5.65 17.22 -7.83
CA ILE A 151 -4.76 18.40 -7.97
C ILE A 151 -3.70 18.13 -9.04
N THR A 152 -2.96 19.15 -9.43
CA THR A 152 -1.77 19.01 -10.28
C THR A 152 -0.51 18.69 -9.49
N ASP A 153 0.50 18.13 -10.15
CA ASP A 153 1.83 17.91 -9.58
C ASP A 153 2.48 19.18 -9.00
N LYS A 154 2.18 20.37 -9.57
CA LYS A 154 2.64 21.67 -9.07
C LYS A 154 1.94 22.15 -7.79
N GLU A 155 0.75 21.62 -7.49
CA GLU A 155 -0.02 21.96 -6.30
C GLU A 155 0.32 21.05 -5.10
N VAL A 156 1.13 20.01 -5.31
CA VAL A 156 1.57 19.13 -4.23
C VAL A 156 2.58 19.87 -3.34
N THR A 157 2.30 19.85 -2.04
CA THR A 157 3.14 20.47 -1.00
C THR A 157 3.69 19.40 -0.07
N ASP A 158 4.67 19.76 0.76
CA ASP A 158 5.19 18.87 1.82
C ASP A 158 4.07 18.40 2.77
N LYS A 159 3.09 19.28 3.05
CA LYS A 159 1.91 18.92 3.82
C LYS A 159 1.06 17.85 3.11
N THR A 160 0.89 17.96 1.81
CA THR A 160 0.20 16.94 1.01
C THR A 160 0.90 15.59 1.12
N ILE A 161 2.23 15.56 1.01
CA ILE A 161 3.08 14.35 1.12
C ILE A 161 3.02 13.74 2.53
N ALA A 162 3.00 14.59 3.57
CA ALA A 162 2.91 14.13 4.96
C ALA A 162 1.56 13.49 5.29
N ASP A 163 0.47 14.10 4.83
CA ASP A 163 -0.87 13.78 5.31
C ASP A 163 -1.63 12.75 4.47
N LYS A 164 -1.25 12.55 3.20
CA LYS A 164 -2.07 11.81 2.23
C LYS A 164 -1.26 10.79 1.44
N ASN A 165 -1.94 9.72 1.05
CA ASN A 165 -1.48 8.85 -0.04
C ASN A 165 -1.54 9.62 -1.37
N LEU A 166 -0.54 9.42 -2.23
CA LEU A 166 -0.47 10.09 -3.53
C LEU A 166 -0.84 9.13 -4.64
N ILE A 167 -1.90 9.44 -5.39
CA ILE A 167 -2.37 8.62 -6.51
C ILE A 167 -1.97 9.34 -7.80
N LEU A 168 -0.85 8.96 -8.39
CA LEU A 168 -0.20 9.66 -9.49
C LEU A 168 -0.65 9.09 -10.84
N PHE A 169 -1.04 9.98 -11.75
CA PHE A 169 -1.43 9.61 -13.13
C PHE A 169 -0.49 10.25 -14.15
N GLY A 170 -0.13 9.48 -15.17
CA GLY A 170 0.75 9.89 -16.25
C GLY A 170 1.94 8.95 -16.43
N ASP A 171 3.00 9.50 -17.00
CA ASP A 171 4.33 8.91 -17.12
C ASP A 171 5.37 9.87 -16.48
N PRO A 172 6.65 9.48 -16.36
CA PRO A 172 7.67 10.37 -15.80
C PRO A 172 7.84 11.69 -16.58
N GLY A 173 7.50 11.75 -17.87
CA GLY A 173 7.52 12.99 -18.65
C GLY A 173 6.37 13.93 -18.30
N SER A 174 5.15 13.39 -18.11
CA SER A 174 3.99 14.22 -17.81
C SER A 174 3.84 14.57 -16.34
N ASN A 175 4.27 13.71 -15.40
CA ASN A 175 4.08 13.91 -13.97
C ASN A 175 5.41 14.00 -13.22
N ALA A 176 5.71 15.20 -12.69
CA ALA A 176 7.00 15.47 -12.05
C ALA A 176 7.26 14.63 -10.79
N LEU A 177 6.22 14.18 -10.09
CA LEU A 177 6.38 13.30 -8.92
C LEU A 177 6.73 11.88 -9.33
N ILE A 178 6.17 11.37 -10.43
CA ILE A 178 6.56 10.06 -10.98
C ILE A 178 8.04 10.13 -11.37
N ALA A 179 8.47 11.15 -12.13
CA ALA A 179 9.88 11.34 -12.46
C ALA A 179 10.81 11.39 -11.25
N LYS A 180 10.37 12.02 -10.16
CA LYS A 180 11.17 12.14 -8.94
C LYS A 180 11.34 10.81 -8.19
N MET A 181 10.38 9.90 -8.29
CA MET A 181 10.33 8.69 -7.46
C MET A 181 10.64 7.40 -8.24
N VAL A 182 10.56 7.41 -9.58
CA VAL A 182 10.55 6.17 -10.39
C VAL A 182 11.79 5.30 -10.20
N GLU A 183 12.95 5.89 -9.89
CA GLU A 183 14.19 5.16 -9.63
C GLU A 183 14.17 4.37 -8.30
N ASP A 184 13.31 4.77 -7.35
CA ASP A 184 13.11 4.11 -6.05
C ASP A 184 11.93 3.11 -6.07
N LEU A 185 11.25 2.96 -7.21
CA LEU A 185 10.13 2.03 -7.39
C LEU A 185 10.64 0.69 -7.95
N PRO A 186 9.93 -0.43 -7.73
CA PRO A 186 10.31 -1.76 -8.22
C PRO A 186 10.02 -1.95 -9.73
N ILE A 187 10.23 -0.89 -10.53
CA ILE A 187 10.06 -0.85 -11.98
C ILE A 187 11.19 -0.03 -12.60
N GLN A 188 11.53 -0.32 -13.85
CA GLN A 188 12.35 0.58 -14.66
C GLN A 188 11.46 1.16 -15.75
N TRP A 189 11.54 2.47 -15.96
CA TRP A 189 10.67 3.14 -16.92
C TRP A 189 11.49 4.12 -17.77
N SER A 190 11.43 3.91 -19.08
CA SER A 190 11.99 4.79 -20.10
C SER A 190 10.89 5.28 -21.04
N LYS A 191 11.22 6.11 -22.02
CA LYS A 191 10.23 6.61 -22.99
C LYS A 191 9.55 5.48 -23.77
N ASP A 192 10.31 4.47 -24.16
CA ASP A 192 9.85 3.42 -25.07
C ASP A 192 9.41 2.15 -24.33
N GLN A 193 9.87 1.96 -23.08
CA GLN A 193 9.75 0.68 -22.38
C GLN A 193 9.51 0.82 -20.88
N ILE A 194 8.67 -0.08 -20.34
CA ILE A 194 8.56 -0.38 -18.91
C ILE A 194 9.15 -1.77 -18.68
N THR A 195 10.05 -1.92 -17.72
CA THR A 195 10.56 -3.22 -17.27
C THR A 195 10.07 -3.52 -15.86
N VAL A 196 9.44 -4.68 -15.69
CA VAL A 196 8.94 -5.19 -14.41
C VAL A 196 9.34 -6.65 -14.27
N ASN A 197 9.96 -7.02 -13.14
CA ASN A 197 10.47 -8.37 -12.88
C ASN A 197 11.29 -8.96 -14.05
N GLY A 198 12.20 -8.16 -14.63
CA GLY A 198 13.03 -8.58 -15.77
C GLY A 198 12.31 -8.74 -17.11
N LYS A 199 11.00 -8.47 -17.18
CA LYS A 199 10.22 -8.46 -18.43
C LYS A 199 9.98 -7.04 -18.90
N THR A 200 10.11 -6.82 -20.20
CA THR A 200 9.99 -5.51 -20.82
C THR A 200 8.72 -5.40 -21.67
N TYR A 201 8.06 -4.26 -21.60
CA TYR A 201 6.80 -3.96 -22.25
C TYR A 201 6.89 -2.61 -22.98
N ASP A 202 6.24 -2.48 -24.13
CA ASP A 202 6.24 -1.26 -24.95
C ASP A 202 5.27 -0.23 -24.37
N THR A 203 5.73 1.00 -24.15
CA THR A 203 4.90 2.06 -23.55
C THR A 203 3.73 2.48 -24.43
N ARG A 204 3.73 2.19 -25.73
CA ARG A 204 2.64 2.56 -26.65
C ARG A 204 1.37 1.75 -26.44
N ASP A 205 1.47 0.55 -25.86
CA ASP A 205 0.33 -0.32 -25.60
C ASP A 205 0.36 -0.98 -24.22
N HIS A 206 1.31 -0.63 -23.34
CA HIS A 206 1.36 -1.10 -21.96
C HIS A 206 1.54 0.04 -20.95
N GLY A 207 0.82 -0.07 -19.84
CA GLY A 207 0.94 0.77 -18.66
C GLY A 207 1.18 -0.06 -17.41
N VAL A 208 1.58 0.60 -16.33
CA VAL A 208 1.79 -0.04 -15.02
C VAL A 208 0.81 0.54 -14.01
N ALA A 209 0.11 -0.35 -13.29
CA ALA A 209 -0.60 -0.03 -12.06
C ALA A 209 0.24 -0.54 -10.89
N LEU A 210 0.52 0.30 -9.90
CA LEU A 210 1.42 -0.03 -8.79
C LEU A 210 0.96 0.67 -7.51
N ILE A 211 1.04 -0.02 -6.37
CA ILE A 211 1.09 0.58 -5.03
C ILE A 211 2.44 0.30 -4.38
N TYR A 212 3.02 1.30 -3.73
CA TYR A 212 4.31 1.17 -3.06
C TYR A 212 4.41 2.16 -1.89
N PRO A 213 5.26 1.93 -0.88
CA PRO A 213 5.62 2.98 0.08
C PRO A 213 6.15 4.20 -0.68
N ASN A 214 5.61 5.38 -0.39
CA ASN A 214 6.02 6.61 -1.05
C ASN A 214 7.48 6.94 -0.70
N PRO A 215 8.41 7.02 -1.68
CA PRO A 215 9.81 7.35 -1.40
C PRO A 215 10.02 8.71 -0.70
N LEU A 216 9.07 9.63 -0.82
CA LEU A 216 9.09 10.92 -0.11
C LEU A 216 8.47 10.86 1.30
N ASN A 217 7.74 9.80 1.62
CA ASN A 217 7.19 9.53 2.95
C ASN A 217 6.86 8.03 3.09
N PRO A 218 7.79 7.20 3.61
CA PRO A 218 7.62 5.75 3.68
C PRO A 218 6.45 5.26 4.53
N THR A 219 5.78 6.16 5.28
CA THR A 219 4.58 5.84 6.07
C THR A 219 3.26 6.02 5.31
N ARG A 220 3.34 6.46 4.04
CA ARG A 220 2.22 6.68 3.12
C ARG A 220 2.43 5.90 1.83
N TYR A 221 1.37 5.73 1.07
CA TYR A 221 1.45 5.15 -0.25
C TYR A 221 1.72 6.17 -1.34
N VAL A 222 2.42 5.69 -2.37
CA VAL A 222 2.27 6.18 -3.74
C VAL A 222 1.56 5.09 -4.55
N VAL A 223 0.60 5.49 -5.39
CA VAL A 223 -0.06 4.65 -6.38
C VAL A 223 0.20 5.23 -7.76
N ILE A 224 0.52 4.39 -8.74
CA ILE A 224 0.75 4.78 -10.14
C ILE A 224 -0.40 4.28 -11.00
N ASN A 225 -0.99 5.17 -11.80
CA ASN A 225 -1.98 4.92 -12.85
C ASN A 225 -3.11 3.93 -12.47
N SER A 226 -3.64 4.05 -11.26
CA SER A 226 -4.79 3.27 -10.82
C SER A 226 -5.72 4.08 -9.95
N GLY A 227 -7.02 3.81 -10.08
CA GLY A 227 -8.03 4.10 -9.06
C GLY A 227 -8.37 2.84 -8.27
N HIS A 228 -9.62 2.74 -7.81
CA HIS A 228 -10.20 1.46 -7.42
C HIS A 228 -10.12 0.45 -8.57
N THR A 229 -9.86 -0.81 -8.23
CA THR A 229 -9.69 -1.88 -9.22
C THR A 229 -10.99 -2.66 -9.46
N MET A 230 -12.02 -2.42 -8.64
CA MET A 230 -13.40 -2.81 -8.93
C MET A 230 -14.10 -1.76 -9.80
N HIS A 231 -14.89 -2.22 -10.77
CA HIS A 231 -15.56 -1.35 -11.75
C HIS A 231 -17.07 -1.57 -11.76
N GLU A 232 -17.78 -0.87 -12.66
CA GLU A 232 -19.25 -0.88 -12.76
C GLU A 232 -19.88 -2.27 -12.73
N LYS A 233 -19.25 -3.30 -13.32
CA LYS A 233 -19.74 -4.68 -13.26
C LYS A 233 -19.81 -5.22 -11.82
N ASP A 234 -18.85 -4.85 -10.97
CA ASP A 234 -18.73 -5.28 -9.58
C ASP A 234 -19.69 -4.49 -8.69
N PHE A 235 -19.83 -3.18 -8.93
CA PHE A 235 -20.82 -2.33 -8.24
C PHE A 235 -22.27 -2.73 -8.53
N ARG A 236 -22.56 -3.23 -9.73
CA ARG A 236 -23.89 -3.72 -10.10
C ARG A 236 -24.19 -5.13 -9.60
N ALA A 237 -23.17 -5.87 -9.17
CA ALA A 237 -23.33 -7.20 -8.61
C ALA A 237 -23.76 -7.10 -7.13
N SER A 238 -23.34 -8.05 -6.29
CA SER A 238 -23.50 -7.98 -4.84
C SER A 238 -22.29 -7.31 -4.19
N ASN A 239 -22.46 -6.78 -2.98
CA ASN A 239 -21.36 -6.20 -2.17
C ASN A 239 -20.17 -7.16 -1.98
N SER A 240 -20.38 -8.49 -2.08
CA SER A 240 -19.32 -9.49 -2.03
C SER A 240 -18.35 -9.44 -3.23
N TRP A 241 -18.67 -8.67 -4.28
CA TRP A 241 -17.79 -8.42 -5.43
C TRP A 241 -16.92 -7.18 -5.24
N LEU A 242 -17.15 -6.37 -4.19
CA LEU A 242 -16.39 -5.16 -3.89
C LEU A 242 -15.11 -5.49 -3.12
N PHE A 243 -14.26 -6.32 -3.74
CA PHE A 243 -12.92 -6.64 -3.27
C PHE A 243 -11.89 -6.25 -4.35
N PRO A 244 -10.63 -5.99 -3.96
CA PRO A 244 -9.57 -5.61 -4.91
C PRO A 244 -9.42 -6.64 -6.04
N LYS A 245 -9.34 -6.18 -7.29
CA LYS A 245 -9.17 -7.00 -8.50
C LYS A 245 -7.74 -7.09 -8.99
N LEU A 246 -6.87 -6.19 -8.54
CA LEU A 246 -5.42 -6.28 -8.75
C LEU A 246 -4.70 -6.46 -7.41
N GLY A 247 -3.49 -7.02 -7.49
CA GLY A 247 -2.57 -7.14 -6.37
C GLY A 247 -1.85 -5.81 -6.08
N ASP A 248 -0.55 -5.88 -5.82
CA ASP A 248 0.23 -4.67 -5.53
C ASP A 248 0.77 -4.02 -6.80
N ILE A 249 1.00 -4.82 -7.83
CA ILE A 249 1.52 -4.35 -9.12
C ILE A 249 0.90 -5.14 -10.26
N ALA A 250 0.63 -4.46 -11.37
CA ALA A 250 0.14 -5.07 -12.59
C ALA A 250 0.67 -4.31 -13.82
N VAL A 251 0.96 -5.07 -14.89
CA VAL A 251 1.16 -4.52 -16.23
C VAL A 251 -0.13 -4.72 -17.01
N ILE A 252 -0.66 -3.61 -17.50
CA ILE A 252 -1.92 -3.54 -18.23
C ILE A 252 -1.60 -3.27 -19.68
N LYS A 253 -1.94 -4.23 -20.55
CA LYS A 253 -1.99 -3.98 -21.98
C LYS A 253 -3.26 -3.21 -22.30
N PHE A 254 -3.14 -2.10 -23.00
CA PHE A 254 -4.27 -1.26 -23.34
C PHE A 254 -4.39 -1.06 -24.84
N LYS A 255 -5.63 -0.86 -25.29
CA LYS A 255 -5.93 -0.52 -26.68
C LYS A 255 -7.05 0.51 -26.74
N GLN A 256 -6.77 1.64 -27.36
CA GLN A 256 -7.79 2.66 -27.58
C GLN A 256 -8.70 2.26 -28.76
N HIS A 257 -10.01 2.34 -28.53
CA HIS A 257 -11.03 2.18 -29.56
C HIS A 257 -11.34 3.53 -30.25
N LYS A 258 -12.03 3.46 -31.39
CA LYS A 258 -12.41 4.65 -32.18
C LYS A 258 -13.33 5.62 -31.44
N ASP A 259 -14.06 5.13 -30.44
CA ASP A 259 -14.95 5.92 -29.58
C ASP A 259 -14.20 6.59 -28.41
N GLY A 260 -12.89 6.37 -28.29
CA GLY A 260 -12.04 6.91 -27.24
C GLY A 260 -11.97 6.06 -25.97
N ASN A 261 -12.75 4.97 -25.87
CA ASN A 261 -12.67 4.04 -24.75
C ASN A 261 -11.42 3.14 -24.86
N PHE A 262 -11.00 2.60 -23.73
CA PHE A 262 -9.86 1.69 -23.65
C PHE A 262 -10.31 0.27 -23.28
N GLU A 263 -9.85 -0.70 -24.07
CA GLU A 263 -9.78 -2.10 -23.65
C GLU A 263 -8.52 -2.27 -22.79
N ASN A 264 -8.64 -2.97 -21.67
CA ASN A 264 -7.56 -3.20 -20.71
C ASN A 264 -7.46 -4.70 -20.40
N GLU A 265 -6.27 -5.26 -20.57
CA GLU A 265 -5.94 -6.65 -20.26
C GLU A 265 -4.77 -6.68 -19.26
N THR A 266 -4.96 -7.31 -18.10
CA THR A 266 -3.86 -7.57 -17.18
C THR A 266 -3.01 -8.71 -17.72
N VAL A 267 -1.85 -8.39 -18.30
CA VAL A 267 -0.94 -9.38 -18.89
C VAL A 267 0.07 -9.94 -17.89
N TRP A 268 0.26 -9.25 -16.76
CA TRP A 268 1.07 -9.70 -15.64
C TRP A 268 0.65 -8.95 -14.37
N ALA A 269 0.68 -9.61 -13.21
CA ALA A 269 0.44 -8.99 -11.91
C ALA A 269 1.13 -9.79 -10.80
N GLU A 270 1.41 -9.15 -9.66
CA GLU A 270 1.89 -9.84 -8.47
C GLU A 270 1.54 -9.13 -7.15
N LEU A 271 1.83 -9.81 -6.04
CA LEU A 271 1.92 -9.24 -4.70
C LEU A 271 3.39 -9.16 -4.29
N PHE A 272 3.76 -8.07 -3.65
CA PHE A 272 5.06 -8.00 -3.00
C PHE A 272 5.05 -8.79 -1.69
N ASP A 273 6.24 -9.26 -1.30
CA ASP A 273 6.45 -9.90 -0.01
C ASP A 273 6.35 -8.90 1.18
N SER A 274 6.70 -9.35 2.38
CA SER A 274 6.64 -8.50 3.58
C SER A 274 7.65 -7.33 3.60
N ASN A 275 8.62 -7.34 2.68
CA ASN A 275 9.66 -6.32 2.49
C ASN A 275 9.42 -5.46 1.25
N TRP A 276 8.22 -5.57 0.64
CA TRP A 276 7.88 -4.88 -0.61
C TRP A 276 8.73 -5.33 -1.81
N GLU A 277 9.31 -6.54 -1.77
CA GLU A 277 10.10 -7.11 -2.86
C GLU A 277 9.26 -8.03 -3.76
N LEU A 278 9.62 -8.12 -5.04
CA LEU A 278 9.03 -9.08 -5.97
C LEU A 278 9.54 -10.50 -5.66
N PRO A 279 8.72 -11.55 -5.84
CA PRO A 279 9.12 -12.94 -5.64
C PRO A 279 10.22 -13.44 -6.60
#